data_AF-A0A8H4BI98-F1
#
_entry.id   AF-A0A8H4BI98-F1
#
_cell.length_a   1.000
_cell.length_b   1.000
_cell.length_c   1.000
_cell.angle_alpha   90.00
_cell.angle_beta   90.00
_cell.angle_gamma   90.00
#
_symmetry.space_group_name_H-M   'P 1'
#
loop_
_entity.id
_entity.type
_entity.pdbx_description
1 polymer ?
#
loop_
_entity_poly.entity_id
_entity_poly.type
_entity_poly.pdbx_seq_one_letter_code
_entity_poly.pdbx_strand_id
1 'polypeptide(L)'
;MNITQDQAICMLFYKECNKENAKKCKEEIDKLGTHGFQVCYKEDPSKPILVSKLRILGDPINFHTYPEVLGNTQTDTGKASSLVDNVVPQRDQEKQVQPDVNVLNDDDSTFEDVQTRAFINKVFLAKEPENDDLYYQLSCTVKNIFHVIKKYTMFEDSSLFAFQNWCLQQDLHFWKAQKSNTSNEEKLLILFKLKMEYFGK
;
A
#
# COMPACT_ATOMS: atom_id res chain seq x y z
N MET A 1 -0.45 -24.86 -19.07
CA MET A 1 0.39 -25.54 -18.06
C MET A 1 -0.01 -24.98 -16.72
N ASN A 2 -0.47 -25.82 -15.78
CA ASN A 2 -0.91 -25.35 -14.46
C ASN A 2 0.28 -25.39 -13.51
N ILE A 3 0.93 -24.25 -13.30
CA ILE A 3 2.05 -24.10 -12.37
C ILE A 3 1.46 -23.90 -10.97
N THR A 4 1.90 -24.70 -10.00
CA THR A 4 1.47 -24.57 -8.59
C THR A 4 2.27 -23.50 -7.86
N GLN A 5 1.79 -23.07 -6.69
CA GLN A 5 2.53 -22.11 -5.86
C GLN A 5 3.94 -22.62 -5.50
N ASP A 6 4.08 -23.88 -5.10
CA ASP A 6 5.39 -24.49 -4.78
C ASP A 6 6.32 -24.52 -6.00
N GLN A 7 5.77 -24.84 -7.18
CA GLN A 7 6.54 -24.86 -8.41
C GLN A 7 7.00 -23.46 -8.82
N ALA A 8 6.13 -22.46 -8.70
CA ALA A 8 6.46 -21.06 -8.94
C ALA A 8 7.51 -20.52 -7.97
N ILE A 9 7.43 -20.90 -6.68
CA ILE A 9 8.44 -20.57 -5.67
C ILE A 9 9.80 -21.17 -6.08
N CYS A 10 9.84 -22.45 -6.48
CA CYS A 10 11.09 -23.07 -6.92
C CYS A 10 11.65 -22.38 -8.18
N MET A 11 10.80 -22.04 -9.15
CA MET A 11 11.16 -21.30 -10.36
C MET A 11 11.75 -19.91 -10.03
N LEU A 12 11.16 -19.16 -9.09
CA LEU A 12 11.65 -17.84 -8.67
C LEU A 12 13.09 -17.90 -8.14
N PHE A 13 13.44 -18.99 -7.44
CA PHE A 13 14.77 -19.22 -6.89
C PHE A 13 15.68 -20.05 -7.80
N TYR A 14 15.27 -20.35 -9.04
CA TYR A 14 16.00 -21.18 -10.00
C TYR A 14 16.39 -22.56 -9.45
N LYS A 15 15.50 -23.19 -8.67
CA LYS A 15 15.68 -24.53 -8.10
C LYS A 15 14.75 -25.54 -8.76
N GLU A 16 15.19 -26.79 -8.77
CA GLU A 16 14.31 -27.91 -9.14
C GLU A 16 13.13 -28.02 -8.16
N CYS A 17 11.94 -28.25 -8.71
CA CYS A 17 10.71 -28.36 -7.93
C CYS A 17 10.64 -29.70 -7.20
N ASN A 18 10.89 -29.68 -5.89
CA ASN A 18 10.64 -30.77 -4.97
C ASN A 18 10.19 -30.22 -3.61
N LYS A 19 9.65 -31.08 -2.74
CA LYS A 19 9.08 -30.66 -1.44
C LYS A 19 10.09 -29.95 -0.54
N GLU A 20 11.35 -30.38 -0.55
CA GLU A 20 12.40 -29.80 0.28
C GLU A 20 12.78 -28.40 -0.19
N ASN A 21 13.00 -28.23 -1.50
CA ASN A 21 13.32 -26.94 -2.10
C ASN A 21 12.17 -25.94 -1.96
N ALA A 22 10.93 -26.38 -2.20
CA ALA A 22 9.75 -25.53 -2.02
C ALA A 22 9.66 -25.01 -0.57
N LYS A 23 9.83 -25.91 0.41
CA LYS A 23 9.84 -25.53 1.83
C LYS A 23 10.93 -24.52 2.15
N LYS A 24 12.19 -24.79 1.77
CA LYS A 24 13.32 -23.89 2.02
C LYS A 24 13.09 -22.52 1.38
N CYS A 25 12.63 -22.47 0.14
CA CYS A 25 12.37 -21.22 -0.56
C CYS A 25 11.19 -20.44 0.05
N LYS A 26 10.18 -21.13 0.57
CA LYS A 26 9.08 -20.50 1.32
C LYS A 26 9.57 -19.87 2.61
N GLU A 27 10.40 -20.58 3.38
CA GLU A 27 11.05 -20.04 4.58
C GLU A 27 11.92 -18.82 4.27
N GLU A 28 12.63 -18.81 3.13
CA GLU A 28 13.38 -17.62 2.68
C GLU A 28 12.46 -16.44 2.36
N ILE A 29 11.31 -16.68 1.73
CA ILE A 29 10.30 -15.64 1.48
C ILE A 29 9.74 -15.08 2.79
N ASP A 30 9.44 -15.95 3.76
CA ASP A 30 8.89 -15.55 5.05
C ASP A 30 9.87 -14.67 5.87
N LYS A 31 11.18 -14.77 5.62
CA LYS A 31 12.21 -13.91 6.23
C LYS A 31 12.28 -12.50 5.64
N LEU A 32 11.69 -12.24 4.47
CA LEU A 32 11.88 -10.97 3.74
C LEU A 32 11.11 -9.78 4.33
N GLY A 33 10.18 -9.99 5.27
CA GLY A 33 9.57 -8.90 6.03
C GLY A 33 8.24 -9.26 6.70
N THR A 34 7.82 -8.41 7.63
CA THR A 34 6.57 -8.54 8.41
C THR A 34 5.30 -8.36 7.58
N HIS A 35 5.39 -7.69 6.43
CA HIS A 35 4.21 -7.33 5.62
C HIS A 35 3.73 -8.41 4.65
N GLY A 36 4.32 -9.61 4.68
CA GLY A 36 3.87 -10.78 3.92
C GLY A 36 4.09 -10.62 2.41
N PHE A 37 5.05 -11.37 1.88
CA PHE A 37 5.27 -11.50 0.45
C PHE A 37 4.57 -12.74 -0.11
N GLN A 38 4.22 -12.69 -1.39
CA GLN A 38 3.62 -13.80 -2.10
C GLN A 38 4.14 -13.86 -3.53
N VAL A 39 4.36 -15.09 -4.02
CA VAL A 39 4.74 -15.34 -5.40
C VAL A 39 3.50 -15.26 -6.28
N CYS A 40 3.57 -14.47 -7.35
CA CYS A 40 2.51 -14.27 -8.32
C CYS A 40 3.09 -14.12 -9.74
N TYR A 41 2.23 -13.85 -10.72
CA TYR A 41 2.59 -13.51 -12.09
C TYR A 41 1.70 -12.40 -12.64
N LYS A 42 2.11 -11.79 -13.74
CA LYS A 42 1.29 -10.83 -14.49
C LYS A 42 0.64 -11.51 -15.69
N GLU A 43 1.38 -11.63 -16.79
CA GLU A 43 0.88 -12.21 -18.03
C GLU A 43 1.33 -13.66 -18.23
N ASP A 44 2.57 -13.97 -17.85
CA ASP A 44 3.21 -15.27 -18.10
C ASP A 44 3.42 -16.04 -16.78
N PRO A 45 2.69 -17.15 -16.55
CA PRO A 45 2.84 -17.95 -15.32
C PRO A 45 4.20 -18.67 -15.23
N SER A 46 5.00 -18.69 -16.28
CA SER A 46 6.37 -19.25 -16.25
C SER A 46 7.41 -18.23 -15.74
N LYS A 47 6.98 -16.98 -15.49
CA LYS A 47 7.83 -15.88 -15.01
C LYS A 47 7.34 -15.40 -13.64
N PRO A 48 7.56 -16.20 -12.58
CA PRO A 48 7.13 -15.82 -11.24
C PRO A 48 7.88 -14.58 -10.76
N ILE A 49 7.14 -13.72 -10.06
CA ILE A 49 7.65 -12.54 -9.39
C ILE A 49 7.24 -12.56 -7.92
N LEU A 50 8.06 -11.96 -7.06
CA LEU A 50 7.75 -11.79 -5.65
C LEU A 50 7.18 -10.40 -5.40
N VAL A 51 5.98 -10.34 -4.83
CA VAL A 51 5.24 -9.09 -4.62
C VAL A 51 4.62 -9.10 -3.22
N SER A 52 4.43 -7.91 -2.61
CA SER A 52 3.72 -7.83 -1.33
C SER A 52 2.25 -8.23 -1.50
N LYS A 53 1.68 -8.90 -0.50
CA LYS A 53 0.26 -9.29 -0.52
C LYS A 53 -0.67 -8.10 -0.74
N LEU A 54 -0.34 -6.95 -0.16
CA LEU A 54 -1.09 -5.70 -0.33
C LEU A 54 -1.17 -5.26 -1.81
N ARG A 55 -0.08 -5.38 -2.56
CA ARG A 55 -0.07 -4.98 -3.98
C ARG A 55 -0.87 -5.94 -4.86
N ILE A 56 -0.87 -7.24 -4.53
CA ILE A 56 -1.71 -8.22 -5.22
C ILE A 56 -3.19 -7.92 -4.97
N LEU A 57 -3.55 -7.61 -3.72
CA LEU A 57 -4.93 -7.25 -3.36
C LEU A 57 -5.39 -5.93 -3.98
N GLY A 58 -4.50 -4.94 -4.10
CA GLY A 58 -4.81 -3.65 -4.71
C GLY A 58 -4.89 -3.67 -6.23
N ASP A 59 -4.36 -4.71 -6.89
CA ASP A 59 -4.41 -4.86 -8.34
C ASP A 59 -4.62 -6.34 -8.75
N PRO A 60 -5.80 -6.90 -8.45
CA PRO A 60 -6.10 -8.31 -8.71
C PRO A 60 -6.26 -8.63 -10.21
N ILE A 61 -6.36 -7.60 -11.05
CA ILE A 61 -6.49 -7.74 -12.51
C ILE A 61 -5.13 -8.01 -13.13
N ASN A 62 -4.06 -7.33 -12.69
CA ASN A 62 -2.73 -7.52 -13.26
C ASN A 62 -1.86 -8.48 -12.46
N PHE A 63 -2.22 -8.81 -11.21
CA PHE A 63 -1.50 -9.80 -10.42
C PHE A 63 -2.33 -11.05 -10.18
N HIS A 64 -1.84 -12.18 -10.67
CA HIS A 64 -2.48 -13.47 -10.54
C HIS A 64 -1.68 -14.39 -9.62
N THR A 65 -2.36 -14.99 -8.67
CA THR A 65 -1.75 -15.94 -7.73
C THR A 65 -1.76 -17.35 -8.30
N TYR A 66 -0.75 -18.14 -7.93
CA TYR A 66 -0.71 -19.55 -8.28
C TYR A 66 -1.62 -20.36 -7.36
N PRO A 67 -2.26 -21.42 -7.86
CA PRO A 67 -3.09 -22.29 -7.04
C PRO A 67 -2.25 -22.96 -5.95
N GLU A 68 -2.77 -22.92 -4.73
CA GLU A 68 -2.25 -23.74 -3.62
C GLU A 68 -2.74 -25.17 -3.79
N VAL A 69 -1.83 -26.13 -3.68
CA VAL A 69 -2.21 -27.54 -3.61
C VAL A 69 -2.72 -27.77 -2.19
N LEU A 70 -4.04 -27.65 -1.99
CA LEU A 70 -4.68 -28.05 -0.74
C LEU A 70 -4.41 -29.55 -0.53
N GLY A 71 -3.41 -29.84 0.29
CA GLY A 71 -3.23 -31.18 0.85
C GLY A 71 -4.42 -31.45 1.76
N ASN A 72 -5.17 -32.51 1.47
CA ASN A 72 -6.31 -32.95 2.26
C ASN A 72 -5.85 -33.26 3.70
N THR A 73 -5.97 -32.30 4.61
CA THR A 73 -6.00 -32.54 6.05
C THR A 73 -7.43 -32.33 6.54
N GLN A 74 -8.05 -33.45 6.89
CA GLN A 74 -9.33 -33.53 7.58
C GLN A 74 -9.25 -32.86 8.97
N THR A 75 -10.20 -31.97 9.25
CA THR A 75 -10.86 -31.68 10.55
C THR A 75 -11.96 -30.67 10.19
N ASP A 76 -13.21 -31.06 9.94
CA ASP A 76 -14.27 -31.51 10.84
C ASP A 76 -14.80 -30.46 11.83
N THR A 77 -16.13 -30.36 11.83
CA THR A 77 -17.06 -29.66 12.75
C THR A 77 -17.13 -28.13 12.74
N GLY A 78 -18.30 -27.62 12.33
CA GLY A 78 -18.60 -26.19 12.26
C GLY A 78 -19.44 -25.64 13.40
N LYS A 79 -19.93 -24.41 13.20
CA LYS A 79 -21.19 -23.92 13.74
C LYS A 79 -21.59 -22.62 13.05
N ALA A 80 -22.63 -22.72 12.23
CA ALA A 80 -23.51 -21.59 11.94
C ALA A 80 -24.43 -21.37 13.15
N SER A 81 -24.74 -20.12 13.47
CA SER A 81 -26.00 -19.76 14.11
C SER A 81 -26.40 -18.35 13.71
N SER A 82 -27.54 -18.25 13.03
CA SER A 82 -28.31 -17.03 12.84
C SER A 82 -29.27 -16.80 14.02
N LEU A 83 -30.01 -15.68 13.94
CA LEU A 83 -31.37 -15.35 14.46
C LEU A 83 -31.36 -13.99 15.21
N VAL A 84 -31.75 -12.89 14.53
CA VAL A 84 -33.07 -12.15 14.54
C VAL A 84 -33.42 -11.53 15.92
N ASP A 85 -33.95 -10.32 16.10
CA ASP A 85 -35.09 -9.68 15.43
C ASP A 85 -35.21 -8.17 15.78
N ASN A 86 -36.07 -7.50 15.01
CA ASN A 86 -36.47 -6.08 14.91
C ASN A 86 -36.99 -5.38 16.19
N VAL A 87 -36.91 -4.03 16.30
CA VAL A 87 -38.02 -3.07 16.62
C VAL A 87 -37.60 -1.60 16.32
N VAL A 88 -38.43 -0.87 15.57
CA VAL A 88 -38.57 0.61 15.42
C VAL A 88 -40.08 0.89 15.75
N PRO A 89 -40.63 2.07 16.22
CA PRO A 89 -40.27 3.44 15.81
C PRO A 89 -40.64 4.66 16.76
N GLN A 90 -40.39 5.89 16.25
CA GLN A 90 -41.05 7.22 16.47
C GLN A 90 -40.53 8.19 17.59
N ARG A 91 -39.98 9.38 17.22
CA ARG A 91 -40.57 10.76 16.98
C ARG A 91 -40.78 11.56 18.28
N ASP A 92 -40.51 12.86 18.48
CA ASP A 92 -40.27 14.08 17.68
C ASP A 92 -39.52 15.12 18.57
N GLN A 93 -38.78 16.07 17.97
CA GLN A 93 -39.02 17.54 18.07
C GLN A 93 -37.76 18.40 17.80
N GLU A 94 -37.98 19.36 16.91
CA GLU A 94 -37.07 20.39 16.41
C GLU A 94 -36.66 21.44 17.47
N LYS A 95 -35.45 21.97 17.34
CA LYS A 95 -35.17 23.39 17.57
C LYS A 95 -34.05 23.88 16.66
N GLN A 96 -34.41 24.78 15.75
CA GLN A 96 -33.52 25.58 14.90
C GLN A 96 -32.77 26.64 15.72
N VAL A 97 -31.45 26.82 15.50
CA VAL A 97 -30.73 28.12 15.40
C VAL A 97 -29.40 27.90 14.63
N GLN A 98 -29.14 28.68 13.57
CA GLN A 98 -27.87 28.80 12.80
C GLN A 98 -27.04 30.01 13.32
N PRO A 99 -25.82 30.36 12.83
CA PRO A 99 -24.84 29.67 11.97
C PRO A 99 -23.38 29.69 12.55
N ASP A 100 -22.43 29.16 11.77
CA ASP A 100 -20.97 29.36 11.84
C ASP A 100 -20.14 28.66 12.94
N VAL A 101 -19.80 27.39 12.69
CA VAL A 101 -18.41 26.91 12.60
C VAL A 101 -18.41 25.68 11.66
N ASN A 102 -17.64 25.71 10.57
CA ASN A 102 -17.36 24.53 9.75
C ASN A 102 -16.63 23.49 10.60
N VAL A 103 -17.39 22.58 11.21
CA VAL A 103 -16.91 21.25 11.60
C VAL A 103 -16.90 20.44 10.33
N LEU A 104 -15.76 20.39 9.64
CA LEU A 104 -15.58 19.46 8.53
C LEU A 104 -15.48 18.05 9.11
N ASN A 105 -16.39 17.21 8.62
CA ASN A 105 -16.71 15.88 9.12
C ASN A 105 -15.52 14.92 9.14
N ASP A 106 -15.57 14.02 10.12
CA ASP A 106 -14.73 12.83 10.27
C ASP A 106 -14.74 11.97 8.99
N ASP A 107 -13.56 11.90 8.35
CA ASP A 107 -12.99 10.86 7.49
C ASP A 107 -13.94 10.10 6.52
N ASP A 108 -14.37 10.77 5.43
CA ASP A 108 -14.79 10.12 4.17
C ASP A 108 -13.57 9.83 3.27
N SER A 109 -12.42 9.47 3.87
CA SER A 109 -11.24 9.03 3.12
C SER A 109 -11.42 7.57 2.73
N THR A 110 -11.18 7.22 1.46
CA THR A 110 -11.18 5.82 1.02
C THR A 110 -10.04 5.03 1.68
N PHE A 111 -10.15 3.70 1.73
CA PHE A 111 -9.06 2.86 2.22
C PHE A 111 -7.75 3.09 1.41
N GLU A 112 -7.86 3.31 0.10
CA GLU A 112 -6.72 3.64 -0.75
C GLU A 112 -6.09 5.01 -0.43
N ASP A 113 -6.91 5.99 -0.02
CA ASP A 113 -6.42 7.30 0.43
C ASP A 113 -5.58 7.15 1.70
N VAL A 114 -6.07 6.39 2.68
CA VAL A 114 -5.38 6.15 3.95
C VAL A 114 -4.03 5.46 3.71
N GLN A 115 -4.00 4.43 2.86
CA GLN A 115 -2.76 3.72 2.52
C GLN A 115 -1.78 4.60 1.75
N THR A 116 -2.26 5.36 0.77
CA THR A 116 -1.42 6.25 -0.03
C THR A 116 -0.84 7.37 0.84
N ARG A 117 -1.65 7.94 1.73
CA ARG A 117 -1.20 8.95 2.72
C ARG A 117 -0.13 8.38 3.65
N ALA A 118 -0.35 7.20 4.21
CA ALA A 118 0.62 6.54 5.08
C ALA A 118 1.95 6.24 4.35
N PHE A 119 1.87 5.73 3.12
CA PHE A 119 3.05 5.47 2.30
C PHE A 119 3.83 6.74 2.01
N ILE A 120 3.17 7.81 1.57
CA ILE A 120 3.83 9.08 1.28
C ILE A 120 4.49 9.67 2.53
N ASN A 121 3.81 9.63 3.68
CA ASN A 121 4.34 10.11 4.95
C ASN A 121 5.51 9.24 5.48
N LYS A 122 5.58 7.95 5.11
CA LYS A 122 6.74 7.08 5.36
C LYS A 122 7.90 7.41 4.41
N VAL A 123 7.63 7.67 3.14
CA VAL A 123 8.68 7.90 2.14
C VAL A 123 9.31 9.29 2.26
N PHE A 124 8.51 10.32 2.57
CA PHE A 124 8.96 11.71 2.62
C PHE A 124 8.73 12.33 4.00
N LEU A 125 9.84 12.61 4.69
CA LEU A 125 9.81 13.27 5.98
C LEU A 125 10.18 14.76 5.82
N ALA A 126 9.45 15.61 6.53
CA ALA A 126 9.71 17.05 6.60
C ALA A 126 10.83 17.42 7.58
N LYS A 127 11.23 16.49 8.45
CA LYS A 127 12.26 16.67 9.47
C LYS A 127 13.28 15.55 9.36
N GLU A 128 14.48 15.85 9.82
CA GLU A 128 15.59 14.88 9.88
C GLU A 128 15.21 13.70 10.77
N PRO A 129 15.27 12.47 10.24
CA PRO A 129 15.11 11.27 11.05
C PRO A 129 16.39 11.00 11.84
N GLU A 130 16.31 10.36 13.01
CA GLU A 130 17.47 9.92 13.80
C GLU A 130 18.19 8.69 13.19
N ASN A 131 17.86 8.33 11.95
CA ASN A 131 18.23 7.10 11.28
C ASN A 131 18.71 7.41 9.85
N ASP A 132 19.85 8.10 9.78
CA ASP A 132 20.55 8.58 8.58
C ASP A 132 20.85 7.48 7.55
N ASP A 133 20.90 6.22 7.97
CA ASP A 133 21.13 5.10 7.07
C ASP A 133 19.94 4.81 6.14
N LEU A 134 18.73 5.20 6.53
CA LEU A 134 17.50 4.87 5.78
C LEU A 134 17.06 5.99 4.84
N TYR A 135 17.29 7.24 5.25
CA TYR A 135 16.82 8.42 4.54
C TYR A 135 17.99 9.27 4.06
N TYR A 136 17.81 9.93 2.93
CA TYR A 136 18.76 10.93 2.46
C TYR A 136 18.05 12.25 2.20
N GLN A 137 18.73 13.35 2.51
CA GLN A 137 18.19 14.68 2.26
C GLN A 137 18.16 14.97 0.76
N LEU A 138 17.06 15.54 0.27
CA LEU A 138 16.94 16.05 -1.09
C LEU A 138 16.12 17.34 -1.13
N SER A 139 16.40 18.17 -2.13
CA SER A 139 15.55 19.29 -2.53
C SER A 139 14.72 18.88 -3.74
N CYS A 140 13.40 18.97 -3.67
CA CYS A 140 12.54 18.48 -4.73
C CYS A 140 11.20 19.20 -4.82
N THR A 141 10.55 19.13 -5.98
CA THR A 141 9.20 19.69 -6.20
C THR A 141 8.12 18.65 -5.90
N VAL A 142 6.87 19.10 -5.77
CA VAL A 142 5.69 18.20 -5.71
C VAL A 142 5.62 17.31 -6.95
N LYS A 143 6.06 17.82 -8.12
CA LYS A 143 6.20 17.02 -9.33
C LYS A 143 7.20 15.89 -9.16
N ASN A 144 8.35 16.10 -8.52
CA ASN A 144 9.30 15.01 -8.27
C ASN A 144 8.70 13.96 -7.31
N ILE A 145 8.02 14.39 -6.25
CA ILE A 145 7.31 13.51 -5.31
C ILE A 145 6.32 12.62 -6.08
N PHE A 146 5.49 13.22 -6.93
CA PHE A 146 4.54 12.51 -7.79
C PHE A 146 5.21 11.41 -8.62
N HIS A 147 6.33 11.73 -9.29
CA HIS A 147 7.05 10.76 -10.14
C HIS A 147 7.63 9.58 -9.36
N VAL A 148 7.98 9.80 -8.09
CA VAL A 148 8.46 8.74 -7.20
C VAL A 148 7.30 7.84 -6.76
N ILE A 149 6.20 8.44 -6.27
CA ILE A 149 5.13 7.70 -5.61
C ILE A 149 4.15 7.05 -6.58
N LYS A 150 3.99 7.59 -7.80
CA LYS A 150 3.01 7.08 -8.76
C LYS A 150 3.18 5.59 -9.10
N LYS A 151 4.42 5.08 -9.09
CA LYS A 151 4.71 3.65 -9.38
C LYS A 151 4.31 2.69 -8.25
N TYR A 152 3.91 3.22 -7.10
CA TYR A 152 3.68 2.48 -5.85
C TYR A 152 2.32 2.80 -5.23
N THR A 153 1.50 3.61 -5.89
CA THR A 153 0.23 4.13 -5.36
C THR A 153 -0.83 4.10 -6.48
N MET A 154 -2.07 4.44 -6.14
CA MET A 154 -3.18 4.58 -7.10
C MET A 154 -2.97 5.62 -8.22
N PHE A 155 -1.85 6.36 -8.18
CA PHE A 155 -1.54 7.43 -9.10
C PHE A 155 -0.76 7.00 -10.36
N GLU A 156 -0.57 5.70 -10.61
CA GLU A 156 0.23 5.19 -11.74
C GLU A 156 -0.19 5.80 -13.09
N ASP A 157 -1.49 5.83 -13.35
CA ASP A 157 -2.11 6.37 -14.57
C ASP A 157 -2.75 7.76 -14.36
N SER A 158 -2.53 8.38 -13.20
CA SER A 158 -3.10 9.68 -12.88
C SER A 158 -2.30 10.84 -13.45
N SER A 159 -2.93 12.00 -13.58
CA SER A 159 -2.22 13.24 -13.92
C SER A 159 -1.56 13.85 -12.68
N LEU A 160 -0.52 14.67 -12.90
CA LEU A 160 0.08 15.48 -11.83
C LEU A 160 -0.96 16.39 -11.16
N PHE A 161 -1.90 16.92 -11.94
CA PHE A 161 -2.96 17.79 -11.44
C PHE A 161 -3.91 17.07 -10.49
N ALA A 162 -4.32 15.84 -10.83
CA ALA A 162 -5.15 15.01 -9.96
C ALA A 162 -4.46 14.71 -8.63
N PHE A 163 -3.16 14.36 -8.68
CA PHE A 163 -2.35 14.17 -7.48
C PHE A 163 -2.25 15.43 -6.62
N GLN A 164 -2.00 16.59 -7.24
CA GLN A 164 -1.91 17.86 -6.51
C GLN A 164 -3.21 18.19 -5.78
N ASN A 165 -4.36 18.02 -6.44
CA ASN A 165 -5.66 18.23 -5.80
C ASN A 165 -5.89 17.26 -4.64
N TRP A 166 -5.55 16.00 -4.84
CA TRP A 166 -5.63 15.00 -3.78
C TRP A 166 -4.75 15.40 -2.58
N CYS A 167 -3.50 15.82 -2.80
CA CYS A 167 -2.62 16.23 -1.71
C CYS A 167 -3.16 17.42 -0.88
N LEU A 168 -4.01 18.28 -1.44
CA LEU A 168 -4.65 19.39 -0.72
C LEU A 168 -5.73 18.91 0.25
N GLN A 169 -6.30 17.73 0.00
CA GLN A 169 -7.35 17.11 0.84
C GLN A 169 -6.75 16.22 1.94
N GLN A 170 -5.43 16.04 1.97
CA GLN A 170 -4.76 15.05 2.80
C GLN A 170 -3.79 15.70 3.78
N ASP A 171 -3.69 15.17 5.00
CA ASP A 171 -2.69 15.60 5.99
C ASP A 171 -1.31 14.97 5.69
N LEU A 172 -0.63 15.52 4.68
CA LEU A 172 0.70 15.07 4.27
C LEU A 172 1.79 15.80 5.03
N HIS A 173 2.71 15.04 5.62
CA HIS A 173 3.77 15.55 6.47
C HIS A 173 4.75 16.44 5.71
N PHE A 174 5.00 16.17 4.43
CA PHE A 174 5.92 16.98 3.62
C PHE A 174 5.45 18.43 3.45
N TRP A 175 4.18 18.76 3.72
CA TRP A 175 3.71 20.16 3.74
C TRP A 175 4.37 21.00 4.85
N LYS A 176 4.86 20.34 5.90
CA LYS A 176 5.55 20.96 7.05
C LYS A 176 7.03 21.21 6.76
N ALA A 177 7.52 20.89 5.56
CA ALA A 177 8.92 20.96 5.20
C ALA A 177 9.42 22.39 4.96
N GLN A 178 10.73 22.58 5.16
CA GLN A 178 11.40 23.81 4.81
C GLN A 178 11.37 24.02 3.29
N LYS A 179 11.15 25.26 2.86
CA LYS A 179 11.17 25.67 1.45
C LYS A 179 12.52 26.30 1.12
N SER A 180 13.12 25.99 -0.03
CA SER A 180 14.34 26.71 -0.44
C SER A 180 13.99 28.13 -0.86
N ASN A 181 14.80 29.09 -0.41
CA ASN A 181 14.69 30.50 -0.79
C ASN A 181 15.36 30.70 -2.16
N THR A 182 14.77 30.20 -3.23
CA THR A 182 15.29 30.41 -4.59
C THR A 182 14.44 31.47 -5.29
N SER A 183 15.06 32.57 -5.68
CA SER A 183 14.40 33.84 -6.06
C SER A 183 13.60 33.80 -7.37
N ASN A 184 13.60 32.71 -8.16
CA ASN A 184 12.98 32.72 -9.49
C ASN A 184 12.50 31.37 -10.06
N GLU A 185 12.52 30.28 -9.30
CA GLU A 185 12.11 28.97 -9.79
C GLU A 185 11.23 28.23 -8.77
N GLU A 186 10.42 27.30 -9.28
CA GLU A 186 9.45 26.46 -8.57
C GLU A 186 9.87 26.18 -7.10
N LYS A 187 9.02 26.53 -6.13
CA LYS A 187 9.34 26.40 -4.69
C LYS A 187 9.74 24.95 -4.38
N LEU A 188 11.01 24.73 -4.05
CA LEU A 188 11.53 23.42 -3.69
C LEU A 188 11.26 23.12 -2.21
N LEU A 189 10.93 21.87 -1.91
CA LEU A 189 10.81 21.31 -0.57
C LEU A 189 12.11 20.60 -0.22
N ILE A 190 12.68 20.93 0.95
CA ILE A 190 13.80 20.20 1.53
C ILE A 190 13.20 19.06 2.37
N LEU A 191 13.39 17.83 1.91
CA LEU A 191 12.82 16.62 2.49
C LEU A 191 13.90 15.58 2.79
N PHE A 192 13.55 14.60 3.61
CA PHE A 192 14.30 13.38 3.80
C PHE A 192 13.54 12.26 3.12
N LYS A 193 14.13 11.67 2.08
CA LYS A 193 13.50 10.60 1.30
C LYS A 193 14.08 9.24 1.69
N LEU A 194 13.19 8.28 1.93
CA LEU A 194 13.55 6.89 2.16
C LEU A 194 14.29 6.32 0.94
N LYS A 195 15.36 5.56 1.16
CA LYS A 195 16.04 4.84 0.07
C LYS A 195 15.07 3.84 -0.58
N MET A 196 15.09 3.77 -1.90
CA MET A 196 14.11 2.99 -2.70
C MET A 196 14.06 1.50 -2.31
N GLU A 197 15.18 0.95 -1.84
CA GLU A 197 15.32 -0.43 -1.38
C GLU A 197 14.47 -0.78 -0.14
N TYR A 198 13.91 0.23 0.54
CA TYR A 198 13.02 0.05 1.70
C TYR A 198 11.55 0.37 1.41
N PHE A 199 11.17 0.67 0.16
CA PHE A 199 9.78 1.02 -0.17
C PHE A 199 8.78 -0.13 0.06
N GLY A 200 9.26 -1.38 0.13
CA GLY A 200 8.44 -2.57 0.36
C GLY A 200 8.80 -3.38 1.60
N LYS A 201 9.70 -2.88 2.47
CA LYS A 201 10.06 -3.51 3.74
C LYS A 201 9.26 -2.89 4.89
#